data_AF-A0A9W4XR18-F1
#
_entry.id   AF-A0A9W4XR18-F1
#
_cell.length_a   1.000
_cell.length_b   1.000
_cell.length_c   1.000
_cell.angle_alpha   90.00
_cell.angle_beta   90.00
_cell.angle_gamma   90.00
#
_symmetry.space_group_name_H-M   'P 1'
#
loop_
_entity.id
_entity.type
_entity.pdbx_description
1 polymer ?
#
loop_
_entity_poly.entity_id
_entity_poly.type
_entity_poly.pdbx_seq_one_letter_code
_entity_poly.pdbx_strand_id
1 'polypeptide(L)'
;MPATQNAANPFFGNIRQNMDLIGGVGQMPIKHPASMTQSFEEELPDWLQAASNAKNNGKLVADKFLHIEKREQKRMQEALSGKVVYGTPTAEGQPAKSIQIAGIEKGSKNRYNSIWPYEHSRVKLQGVDSSGCDYVNANHIQPSMSNKRYIATQGPLPATFNDFWNVVWQQDVRVIVMLTAEQEGGQLKAHNYWSNRQYGHLHLNELGERKASLEPSKIHKHREQWRPPLGQRRSTNPPKSAFFTKEATVTPQSNDQPFVTVRKFTLSNDEEPFARMREITQLQYSHWPDFGAPAHPTHLLGLIEQCDAVCRQVNGGSPSCPDPPNTRPVLVHCSAGCGRTGTFCTVDSVLDMLKRQRQTRNVRQSTPMELDPLSPNSKPQGSPMVVDGNDKTRKNSASSTEDKNSTANNVSKAASQESNWITREDIDLIEKTVEDFRLQRLSMVQSLRQFALCYESVLEWLVEQYPKSA
;
A
#
# COMPACT_ATOMS: atom_id res chain seq x y z
N MET A 1 13.33 -38.75 26.29
CA MET A 1 11.91 -38.34 26.21
C MET A 1 11.84 -37.19 25.20
N PRO A 2 11.31 -37.40 23.98
CA PRO A 2 11.24 -36.34 22.98
C PRO A 2 10.24 -35.28 23.46
N ALA A 3 10.66 -34.02 23.49
CA ALA A 3 9.82 -32.89 23.83
C ALA A 3 8.62 -32.84 22.89
N THR A 4 7.43 -32.87 23.46
CA THR A 4 6.14 -32.75 22.78
C THR A 4 6.07 -31.43 22.02
N GLN A 5 6.22 -31.46 20.69
CA GLN A 5 5.91 -30.35 19.77
C GLN A 5 4.40 -30.11 19.62
N ASN A 6 3.61 -30.30 20.68
CA ASN A 6 2.13 -30.25 20.63
C ASN A 6 1.56 -29.33 21.72
N ALA A 7 1.93 -28.05 21.67
CA ALA A 7 1.04 -27.01 22.15
C ALA A 7 0.68 -26.14 20.95
N ALA A 8 -0.50 -26.36 20.38
CA ALA A 8 -1.10 -25.43 19.43
C ALA A 8 -1.06 -24.04 20.09
N ASN A 9 -0.22 -23.15 19.56
CA ASN A 9 -0.06 -21.83 20.15
C ASN A 9 -1.42 -21.13 20.00
N PRO A 10 -2.14 -20.80 21.09
CA PRO A 10 -3.53 -20.31 21.05
C PRO A 10 -3.69 -19.03 20.20
N PHE A 11 -2.57 -18.38 19.89
CA PHE A 11 -2.42 -17.22 19.01
C PHE A 11 -2.80 -17.45 17.54
N PHE A 12 -2.70 -18.69 17.03
CA PHE A 12 -2.96 -18.98 15.62
C PHE A 12 -4.38 -19.51 15.34
N GLY A 13 -5.19 -19.76 16.38
CA GLY A 13 -6.41 -20.56 16.30
C GLY A 13 -7.61 -19.94 15.58
N ASN A 14 -7.67 -18.61 15.43
CA ASN A 14 -8.90 -17.95 14.96
C ASN A 14 -8.78 -17.16 13.65
N ILE A 15 -7.55 -16.98 13.12
CA ILE A 15 -7.31 -15.98 12.07
C ILE A 15 -6.38 -16.48 10.95
N ARG A 16 -5.62 -17.55 11.21
CA ARG A 16 -4.89 -18.25 10.15
C ARG A 16 -5.67 -19.48 9.71
N GLN A 17 -5.75 -19.70 8.41
CA GLN A 17 -6.37 -20.90 7.86
C GLN A 17 -5.57 -22.17 8.18
N ASN A 18 -4.23 -22.06 8.28
CA ASN A 18 -3.34 -23.19 8.54
C ASN A 18 -2.52 -22.89 9.80
N MET A 19 -2.86 -23.55 10.91
CA MET A 19 -2.34 -23.24 12.25
C MET A 19 -0.96 -23.85 12.51
N ASP A 20 -0.70 -25.03 11.97
CA ASP A 20 0.51 -25.83 12.20
C ASP A 20 1.39 -25.98 10.96
N LEU A 21 0.88 -25.59 9.77
CA LEU A 21 1.52 -25.72 8.47
C LEU A 21 1.97 -27.15 8.13
N ILE A 22 1.52 -28.16 8.87
CA ILE A 22 1.95 -29.57 8.72
C ILE A 22 1.51 -30.12 7.36
N GLY A 23 0.33 -29.71 6.88
CA GLY A 23 -0.19 -30.00 5.54
C GLY A 23 0.16 -28.96 4.47
N GLY A 24 1.07 -28.02 4.75
CA GLY A 24 1.35 -26.88 3.89
C GLY A 24 0.25 -25.82 3.92
N VAL A 25 0.13 -25.05 2.83
CA VAL A 25 -0.89 -23.99 2.69
C VAL A 25 -2.00 -24.33 1.69
N GLY A 26 -2.05 -25.59 1.25
CA GLY A 26 -2.80 -26.01 0.07
C GLY A 26 -2.09 -25.63 -1.23
N GLN A 27 -2.73 -25.92 -2.36
CA GLN A 27 -2.25 -25.58 -3.69
C GLN A 27 -3.44 -25.14 -4.53
N MET A 28 -3.29 -24.04 -5.27
CA MET A 28 -4.31 -23.58 -6.20
C MET A 28 -3.69 -22.99 -7.46
N PRO A 29 -4.19 -23.34 -8.66
CA PRO A 29 -3.71 -22.74 -9.89
C PRO A 29 -4.08 -21.26 -9.95
N ILE A 30 -3.20 -20.45 -10.55
CA ILE A 30 -3.46 -19.04 -10.86
C ILE A 30 -4.35 -18.99 -12.10
N LYS A 31 -5.47 -18.29 -12.01
CA LYS A 31 -6.38 -18.11 -13.16
C LYS A 31 -5.82 -17.07 -14.12
N HIS A 32 -5.90 -17.39 -15.40
CA HIS A 32 -5.50 -16.48 -16.48
C HIS A 32 -6.71 -15.65 -16.94
N PRO A 33 -6.51 -14.36 -17.27
CA PRO A 33 -7.54 -13.55 -17.92
C PRO A 33 -8.01 -14.19 -19.23
N ALA A 34 -9.32 -14.15 -19.51
CA ALA A 34 -9.90 -14.75 -20.71
C ALA A 34 -9.40 -14.11 -22.02
N SER A 35 -8.93 -12.86 -21.96
CA SER A 35 -8.41 -12.11 -23.11
C SER A 35 -6.88 -12.24 -23.30
N MET A 36 -6.22 -13.11 -22.54
CA MET A 36 -4.77 -13.32 -22.61
C MET A 36 -4.39 -14.14 -23.85
N THR A 37 -3.47 -13.62 -24.67
CA THR A 37 -2.90 -14.33 -25.82
C THR A 37 -1.57 -15.00 -25.45
N GLN A 38 -1.18 -16.04 -26.18
CA GLN A 38 0.10 -16.72 -25.98
C GLN A 38 1.31 -15.80 -26.21
N SER A 39 1.21 -14.87 -27.18
CA SER A 39 2.25 -13.86 -27.43
C SER A 39 2.43 -12.92 -26.23
N PHE A 40 1.35 -12.58 -25.53
CA PHE A 40 1.42 -11.74 -24.34
C PHE A 40 2.01 -12.48 -23.14
N GLU A 41 1.81 -13.79 -23.04
CA GLU A 41 2.43 -14.62 -22.00
C GLU A 41 3.96 -14.60 -22.06
N GLU A 42 4.53 -14.44 -23.27
CA GLU A 42 5.98 -14.31 -23.49
C GLU A 42 6.53 -12.94 -23.09
N GLU A 43 5.70 -11.91 -23.01
CA GLU A 43 6.09 -10.55 -22.63
C GLU A 43 5.90 -10.25 -21.14
N LEU A 44 5.35 -11.19 -20.38
CA LEU A 44 5.22 -11.06 -18.93
C LEU A 44 6.60 -11.06 -18.25
N PRO A 45 6.76 -10.32 -17.14
CA PRO A 45 7.97 -10.44 -16.32
C PRO A 45 8.21 -11.89 -15.88
N ASP A 46 9.48 -12.33 -15.85
CA ASP A 46 9.89 -13.69 -15.53
C ASP A 46 9.22 -14.25 -14.27
N TRP A 47 9.17 -13.45 -13.19
CA TRP A 47 8.56 -13.86 -11.93
C TRP A 47 7.07 -14.16 -12.06
N LEU A 48 6.36 -13.43 -12.93
CA LEU A 48 4.93 -13.58 -13.14
C LEU A 48 4.64 -14.73 -14.09
N GLN A 49 5.43 -14.88 -15.15
CA GLN A 49 5.37 -16.02 -16.07
C GLN A 49 5.63 -17.35 -15.32
N ALA A 50 6.63 -17.38 -14.43
CA ALA A 50 6.91 -18.53 -13.60
C ALA A 50 5.76 -18.85 -12.63
N ALA A 51 5.12 -17.82 -12.05
CA ALA A 51 3.98 -17.96 -11.14
C ALA A 51 2.69 -18.41 -11.85
N SER A 52 2.45 -17.95 -13.08
CA SER A 52 1.26 -18.26 -13.87
C SER A 52 1.38 -19.54 -14.68
N ASN A 53 2.56 -20.17 -14.74
CA ASN A 53 2.80 -21.36 -15.55
C ASN A 53 1.85 -22.52 -15.20
N ALA A 54 1.02 -22.91 -16.17
CA ALA A 54 0.02 -23.97 -16.01
C ALA A 54 0.63 -25.32 -15.59
N LYS A 55 1.85 -25.65 -16.04
CA LYS A 55 2.54 -26.91 -15.67
C LYS A 55 2.85 -27.00 -14.18
N ASN A 56 2.98 -25.85 -13.52
CA ASN A 56 3.28 -25.76 -12.10
C ASN A 56 2.02 -25.97 -11.23
N ASN A 57 0.81 -25.84 -11.80
CA ASN A 57 -0.47 -25.95 -11.09
C ASN A 57 -0.53 -25.08 -9.81
N GLY A 58 0.16 -23.93 -9.81
CA GLY A 58 0.25 -23.00 -8.68
C GLY A 58 1.10 -23.45 -7.49
N LYS A 59 1.90 -24.52 -7.64
CA LYS A 59 2.81 -24.99 -6.58
C LYS A 59 3.83 -23.93 -6.16
N LEU A 60 4.40 -23.18 -7.11
CA LEU A 60 5.38 -22.12 -6.84
C LEU A 60 4.77 -21.02 -5.95
N VAL A 61 3.56 -20.57 -6.28
CA VAL A 61 2.85 -19.54 -5.48
C VAL A 61 2.50 -20.06 -4.10
N ALA A 62 2.07 -21.33 -4.00
CA ALA A 62 1.82 -21.99 -2.72
C ALA A 62 3.10 -22.11 -1.88
N ASP A 63 4.21 -22.53 -2.48
CA ASP A 63 5.51 -22.64 -1.81
C ASP A 63 5.98 -21.26 -1.31
N LYS A 64 5.89 -20.21 -2.13
CA LYS A 64 6.21 -18.83 -1.71
C LYS A 64 5.38 -18.40 -0.50
N PHE A 65 4.06 -18.61 -0.54
CA PHE A 65 3.18 -18.29 0.57
C PHE A 65 3.52 -19.10 1.83
N LEU A 66 3.85 -20.38 1.70
CA LEU A 66 4.31 -21.22 2.81
C LEU A 66 5.59 -20.68 3.45
N HIS A 67 6.56 -20.21 2.66
CA HIS A 67 7.79 -19.61 3.18
C HIS A 67 7.52 -18.29 3.91
N ILE A 68 6.58 -17.47 3.42
CA ILE A 68 6.12 -16.26 4.12
C ILE A 68 5.49 -16.64 5.47
N GLU A 69 4.58 -17.62 5.48
CA GLU A 69 3.92 -18.12 6.70
C GLU A 69 4.93 -18.63 7.74
N LYS A 70 5.87 -19.48 7.32
CA LYS A 70 6.93 -20.04 8.19
C LYS A 70 7.81 -18.93 8.78
N ARG A 71 8.22 -17.95 7.98
CA ARG A 71 9.04 -16.82 8.46
C ARG A 71 8.29 -15.98 9.48
N GLU A 72 7.01 -15.70 9.25
CA GLU A 72 6.21 -14.96 10.22
C GLU A 72 5.95 -15.77 11.50
N GLN A 73 5.68 -17.07 11.39
CA GLN A 73 5.52 -17.96 12.54
C GLN A 73 6.80 -17.95 13.41
N LYS A 74 7.97 -18.06 12.78
CA LYS A 74 9.27 -17.94 13.47
C LYS A 74 9.43 -16.58 14.17
N ARG A 75 9.14 -15.47 13.48
CA ARG A 75 9.19 -14.12 14.08
C ARG A 75 8.27 -14.01 15.30
N MET A 76 7.08 -14.59 15.25
CA MET A 76 6.12 -14.55 16.36
C MET A 76 6.51 -15.44 17.52
N GLN A 77 7.08 -16.61 17.24
CA GLN A 77 7.69 -17.43 18.29
C GLN A 77 8.81 -16.68 18.99
N GLU A 78 9.70 -16.02 18.25
CA GLU A 78 10.81 -15.22 18.82
C GLU A 78 10.32 -14.01 19.64
N ALA A 79 9.27 -13.33 19.18
CA ALA A 79 8.67 -12.18 19.89
C ALA A 79 7.98 -12.59 21.21
N LEU A 80 7.40 -13.79 21.26
CA LEU A 80 6.65 -14.31 22.42
C LEU A 80 7.51 -15.15 23.36
N SER A 81 8.54 -15.84 22.86
CA SER A 81 9.45 -16.66 23.66
C SER A 81 10.41 -15.83 24.50
N GLY A 82 10.10 -14.54 24.70
CA GLY A 82 10.92 -13.48 25.29
C GLY A 82 12.22 -14.02 25.85
N LYS A 83 13.34 -13.84 25.12
CA LYS A 83 14.66 -14.24 25.62
C LYS A 83 14.85 -13.62 27.00
N VAL A 84 14.56 -14.39 28.04
CA VAL A 84 14.96 -14.09 29.40
C VAL A 84 16.45 -14.35 29.40
N VAL A 85 17.23 -13.27 29.25
CA VAL A 85 18.67 -13.34 29.43
C VAL A 85 18.90 -13.52 30.94
N TYR A 86 19.03 -14.76 31.39
CA TYR A 86 19.66 -15.06 32.67
C TYR A 86 21.17 -15.03 32.44
N GLY A 87 21.78 -13.88 32.73
CA GLY A 87 23.22 -13.67 32.62
C GLY A 87 23.56 -12.19 32.67
N THR A 88 24.62 -11.85 33.38
CA THR A 88 25.19 -10.50 33.40
C THR A 88 25.43 -10.02 31.97
N PRO A 89 25.00 -8.79 31.60
CA PRO A 89 25.13 -8.32 30.23
C PRO A 89 26.61 -8.10 29.92
N THR A 90 27.21 -8.99 29.14
CA THR A 90 28.47 -8.68 28.47
C THR A 90 28.17 -7.63 27.42
N ALA A 91 28.77 -6.44 27.62
CA ALA A 91 28.88 -5.42 26.59
C ALA A 91 29.48 -6.07 25.33
N GLU A 92 29.05 -5.61 24.15
CA GLU A 92 29.46 -6.08 22.81
C GLU A 92 28.58 -7.18 22.19
N GLY A 93 27.32 -6.85 21.96
CA GLY A 93 26.48 -7.48 20.95
C GLY A 93 25.37 -6.52 20.56
N GLN A 94 25.39 -6.00 19.33
CA GLN A 94 24.29 -5.16 18.83
C GLN A 94 22.96 -5.90 19.05
N PRO A 95 21.95 -5.32 19.71
CA PRO A 95 20.69 -6.00 19.92
C PRO A 95 20.07 -6.23 18.54
N ALA A 96 19.90 -7.50 18.15
CA ALA A 96 19.06 -7.85 17.01
C ALA A 96 17.72 -7.11 17.20
N LYS A 97 17.27 -6.36 16.19
CA LYS A 97 16.00 -5.59 16.24
C LYS A 97 14.87 -6.53 16.68
N SER A 98 14.57 -6.56 17.96
CA SER A 98 13.57 -7.45 18.54
C SER A 98 12.21 -6.92 18.13
N ILE A 99 11.43 -7.74 17.43
CA ILE A 99 10.06 -7.38 17.05
C ILE A 99 9.20 -7.48 18.31
N GLN A 100 8.65 -6.35 18.74
CA GLN A 100 7.76 -6.27 19.91
C GLN A 100 6.31 -6.12 19.46
N ILE A 101 5.41 -6.86 20.12
CA ILE A 101 3.96 -6.78 19.93
C ILE A 101 3.38 -5.81 20.97
N ALA A 102 2.44 -4.97 20.56
CA ALA A 102 1.83 -3.94 21.40
C ALA A 102 0.34 -4.17 21.64
N GLY A 103 -0.16 -3.73 22.79
CA GLY A 103 -1.59 -3.69 23.07
C GLY A 103 -2.24 -5.03 23.36
N ILE A 104 -1.46 -6.04 23.76
CA ILE A 104 -1.99 -7.31 24.28
C ILE A 104 -2.86 -7.04 25.52
N GLU A 105 -2.43 -6.09 26.35
CA GLU A 105 -3.09 -5.60 27.54
C GLU A 105 -4.32 -4.72 27.26
N LYS A 106 -4.50 -4.22 26.03
CA LYS A 106 -5.57 -3.28 25.65
C LYS A 106 -6.80 -4.00 25.11
N GLY A 107 -7.15 -5.15 25.71
CA GLY A 107 -8.14 -6.10 25.21
C GLY A 107 -9.46 -5.49 24.69
N SER A 108 -10.06 -4.53 25.40
CA SER A 108 -11.31 -3.87 24.99
C SER A 108 -11.19 -2.98 23.74
N LYS A 109 -9.98 -2.56 23.39
CA LYS A 109 -9.68 -1.80 22.16
C LYS A 109 -9.34 -2.70 20.97
N ASN A 110 -9.24 -4.01 21.16
CA ASN A 110 -8.95 -4.99 20.11
C ASN A 110 -10.21 -5.74 19.70
N ARG A 111 -10.55 -5.70 18.41
CA ARG A 111 -11.66 -6.50 17.87
C ARG A 111 -11.37 -8.00 17.96
N TYR A 112 -10.09 -8.37 17.83
CA TYR A 112 -9.63 -9.75 17.87
C TYR A 112 -8.44 -9.88 18.82
N ASN A 113 -8.49 -10.88 19.71
CA ASN A 113 -7.43 -11.21 20.67
C ASN A 113 -6.25 -11.98 20.06
N SER A 114 -6.03 -11.84 18.76
CA SER A 114 -4.99 -12.55 17.99
C SER A 114 -4.40 -11.69 16.86
N ILE A 115 -4.87 -10.46 16.66
CA ILE A 115 -4.27 -9.48 15.75
C ILE A 115 -3.90 -8.24 16.53
N TRP A 116 -2.60 -8.08 16.74
CA TRP A 116 -2.04 -6.92 17.41
C TRP A 116 -1.11 -6.15 16.47
N PRO A 117 -0.97 -4.84 16.67
CA PRO A 117 0.03 -4.06 15.98
C PRO A 117 1.44 -4.38 16.50
N TYR A 118 2.45 -4.27 15.62
CA TYR A 118 3.85 -4.21 16.07
C TYR A 118 4.16 -2.83 16.66
N GLU A 119 4.94 -2.79 17.74
CA GLU A 119 5.25 -1.55 18.45
C GLU A 119 6.01 -0.55 17.58
N HIS A 120 6.94 -1.03 16.75
CA HIS A 120 7.82 -0.17 15.94
C HIS A 120 7.09 0.56 14.79
N SER A 121 5.92 0.08 14.38
CA SER A 121 5.16 0.60 13.24
C SER A 121 3.75 1.04 13.63
N ARG A 122 3.34 0.89 14.90
CA ARG A 122 1.97 1.23 15.32
C ARG A 122 1.71 2.72 15.20
N VAL A 123 0.47 3.06 14.89
CA VAL A 123 -0.01 4.44 15.02
C VAL A 123 -0.17 4.75 16.51
N LYS A 124 0.30 5.93 16.92
CA LYS A 124 0.19 6.43 18.30
C LYS A 124 -0.67 7.68 18.31
N LEU A 125 -1.65 7.76 19.21
CA LEU A 125 -2.41 9.00 19.41
C LEU A 125 -1.49 10.05 20.04
N GLN A 126 -1.50 11.24 19.47
CA GLN A 126 -0.76 12.40 19.96
C GLN A 126 -1.61 13.19 20.97
N GLY A 127 -0.96 14.00 21.81
CA GLY A 127 -1.65 14.85 22.79
C GLY A 127 -2.26 14.09 23.96
N VAL A 128 -1.81 12.86 24.20
CA VAL A 128 -2.27 12.03 25.32
C VAL A 128 -1.38 12.26 26.53
N ASP A 129 -1.99 12.58 27.68
CA ASP A 129 -1.28 12.77 28.95
C ASP A 129 -0.51 11.51 29.37
N SER A 130 0.43 11.66 30.29
CA SER A 130 1.26 10.56 30.82
C SER A 130 0.46 9.45 31.52
N SER A 131 -0.78 9.72 31.94
CA SER A 131 -1.74 8.74 32.46
C SER A 131 -2.72 8.19 31.41
N GLY A 132 -2.72 8.76 30.20
CA GLY A 132 -3.63 8.41 29.13
C GLY A 132 -3.18 7.20 28.31
N CYS A 133 -4.01 6.81 27.34
CA CYS A 133 -3.76 5.64 26.50
C CYS A 133 -3.58 6.05 25.03
N ASP A 134 -2.34 6.04 24.54
CA ASP A 134 -1.97 6.38 23.15
C ASP A 134 -2.30 5.28 22.12
N TYR A 135 -2.96 4.21 22.58
CA TYR A 135 -3.10 2.96 21.84
C TYR A 135 -4.27 2.99 20.86
N VAL A 136 -3.96 2.62 19.62
CA VAL A 136 -4.92 2.23 18.57
C VAL A 136 -4.40 0.98 17.87
N ASN A 137 -5.29 0.04 17.55
CA ASN A 137 -4.93 -1.13 16.74
C ASN A 137 -4.81 -0.71 15.26
N ALA A 138 -3.68 -0.09 14.93
CA ALA A 138 -3.34 0.36 13.60
C ALA A 138 -1.82 0.36 13.39
N ASN A 139 -1.36 0.13 12.17
CA ASN A 139 0.05 0.26 11.79
C ASN A 139 0.20 1.14 10.55
N HIS A 140 1.27 1.91 10.51
CA HIS A 140 1.79 2.45 9.27
C HIS A 140 2.35 1.32 8.42
N ILE A 141 1.96 1.28 7.15
CA ILE A 141 2.40 0.27 6.20
C ILE A 141 2.88 0.97 4.92
N GLN A 142 4.09 0.63 4.50
CA GLN A 142 4.69 1.15 3.28
C GLN A 142 5.57 0.07 2.61
N PRO A 143 5.41 -0.16 1.30
CA PRO A 143 6.28 -1.07 0.56
C PRO A 143 7.67 -0.43 0.33
N SER A 144 8.74 -1.24 0.27
CA SER A 144 10.09 -0.70 0.08
C SER A 144 10.35 -0.10 -1.31
N MET A 145 9.54 -0.46 -2.31
CA MET A 145 9.74 -0.11 -3.72
C MET A 145 8.63 0.79 -4.30
N SER A 146 7.75 1.34 -3.47
CA SER A 146 6.69 2.27 -3.93
C SER A 146 6.50 3.43 -2.94
N ASN A 147 6.03 4.57 -3.45
CA ASN A 147 5.72 5.75 -2.63
C ASN A 147 4.33 5.66 -1.97
N LYS A 148 3.58 4.59 -2.21
CA LYS A 148 2.28 4.37 -1.59
C LYS A 148 2.43 4.27 -0.08
N ARG A 149 1.56 4.94 0.67
CA ARG A 149 1.58 4.94 2.14
C ARG A 149 0.19 4.59 2.65
N TYR A 150 0.14 3.69 3.63
CA TYR A 150 -1.12 3.21 4.19
C TYR A 150 -1.11 3.29 5.71
N ILE A 151 -2.32 3.40 6.27
CA ILE A 151 -2.60 3.06 7.66
C ILE A 151 -3.54 1.87 7.63
N ALA A 152 -3.05 0.70 8.02
CA ALA A 152 -3.88 -0.50 8.13
C ALA A 152 -4.42 -0.62 9.55
N THR A 153 -5.73 -0.72 9.70
CA THR A 153 -6.41 -0.81 11.01
C THR A 153 -7.57 -1.80 10.99
N GLN A 154 -8.01 -2.22 12.18
CA GLN A 154 -9.22 -3.02 12.34
C GLN A 154 -10.48 -2.20 12.02
N GLY A 155 -11.60 -2.87 11.77
CA GLY A 155 -12.92 -2.24 11.77
C GLY A 155 -13.21 -1.64 13.15
N PRO A 156 -13.45 -0.33 13.28
CA PRO A 156 -13.59 0.32 14.58
C PRO A 156 -14.67 -0.31 15.48
N LEU A 157 -14.42 -0.30 16.78
CA LEU A 157 -15.38 -0.69 17.81
C LEU A 157 -16.04 0.58 18.38
N PRO A 158 -17.25 0.49 18.97
CA PRO A 158 -17.90 1.65 19.58
C PRO A 158 -17.01 2.38 20.58
N ALA A 159 -16.25 1.62 21.39
CA ALA A 159 -15.28 2.17 22.35
C ALA A 159 -14.06 2.85 21.71
N THR A 160 -13.81 2.65 20.41
CA THR A 160 -12.64 3.16 19.68
C THR A 160 -13.01 4.10 18.53
N PHE A 161 -14.27 4.56 18.44
CA PHE A 161 -14.67 5.49 17.37
C PHE A 161 -13.96 6.84 17.51
N ASN A 162 -13.85 7.34 18.74
CA ASN A 162 -13.11 8.57 19.01
C ASN A 162 -11.64 8.45 18.60
N ASP A 163 -10.99 7.35 19.02
CA ASP A 163 -9.61 7.05 18.67
C ASP A 163 -9.41 6.98 17.15
N PHE A 164 -10.34 6.34 16.42
CA PHE A 164 -10.28 6.22 14.96
C PHE A 164 -10.33 7.59 14.26
N TRP A 165 -11.27 8.46 14.62
CA TRP A 165 -11.37 9.79 14.00
C TRP A 165 -10.21 10.71 14.41
N ASN A 166 -9.67 10.54 15.62
CA ASN A 166 -8.43 11.20 16.02
C ASN A 166 -7.26 10.77 15.13
N VAL A 167 -7.12 9.48 14.81
CA VAL A 167 -6.11 9.02 13.83
C VAL A 167 -6.33 9.67 12.47
N VAL A 168 -7.57 9.71 11.97
CA VAL A 168 -7.90 10.35 10.68
C VAL A 168 -7.48 11.83 10.67
N TRP A 169 -7.77 12.57 11.75
CA TRP A 169 -7.34 13.96 11.90
C TRP A 169 -5.82 14.08 12.03
N GLN A 170 -5.19 13.42 12.98
CA GLN A 170 -3.76 13.58 13.28
C GLN A 170 -2.86 13.15 12.11
N GLN A 171 -3.26 12.13 11.35
CA GLN A 171 -2.49 11.59 10.23
C GLN A 171 -2.83 12.22 8.86
N ASP A 172 -3.71 13.22 8.85
CA ASP A 172 -4.18 13.89 7.64
C ASP A 172 -4.69 12.93 6.56
N VAL A 173 -5.42 11.90 6.99
CA VAL A 173 -6.06 10.93 6.10
C VAL A 173 -7.20 11.62 5.38
N ARG A 174 -7.27 11.44 4.05
CA ARG A 174 -8.35 11.99 3.20
C ARG A 174 -9.18 10.93 2.52
N VAL A 175 -8.65 9.71 2.44
CA VAL A 175 -9.30 8.56 1.82
C VAL A 175 -9.30 7.40 2.80
N ILE A 176 -10.50 6.86 3.03
CA ILE A 176 -10.73 5.66 3.84
C ILE A 176 -11.25 4.56 2.93
N VAL A 177 -10.59 3.41 2.90
CA VAL A 177 -11.04 2.23 2.15
C VAL A 177 -11.55 1.18 3.13
N MET A 178 -12.83 0.87 3.05
CA MET A 178 -13.54 -0.11 3.89
C MET A 178 -13.89 -1.35 3.07
N LEU A 179 -13.20 -2.46 3.32
CA LEU A 179 -13.27 -3.68 2.50
C LEU A 179 -14.19 -4.76 3.11
N THR A 180 -15.27 -4.37 3.77
CA THR A 180 -16.19 -5.31 4.43
C THR A 180 -17.60 -4.76 4.49
N ALA A 181 -18.58 -5.66 4.47
CA ALA A 181 -19.92 -5.32 4.91
C ALA A 181 -19.92 -5.18 6.45
N GLU A 182 -20.91 -4.50 7.01
CA GLU A 182 -21.03 -4.39 8.47
C GLU A 182 -21.26 -5.76 9.11
N GLN A 183 -22.04 -6.61 8.45
CA GLN A 183 -22.31 -7.99 8.86
C GLN A 183 -22.13 -8.96 7.69
N GLU A 184 -21.50 -10.11 7.95
CA GLU A 184 -21.24 -11.16 6.96
C GLU A 184 -21.50 -12.52 7.60
N GLY A 185 -22.36 -13.35 7.00
CA GLY A 185 -22.71 -14.68 7.55
C GLY A 185 -23.25 -14.62 8.99
N GLY A 186 -24.02 -13.56 9.32
CA GLY A 186 -24.53 -13.30 10.67
C GLY A 186 -23.50 -12.75 11.66
N GLN A 187 -22.21 -12.70 11.30
CA GLN A 187 -21.14 -12.19 12.14
C GLN A 187 -20.89 -10.71 11.91
N LEU A 188 -20.79 -9.92 12.98
CA LEU A 188 -20.49 -8.50 12.91
C LEU A 188 -19.00 -8.26 12.57
N LYS A 189 -18.72 -7.61 11.45
CA LYS A 189 -17.37 -7.36 10.92
C LYS A 189 -16.91 -5.93 11.13
N ALA A 190 -17.82 -4.97 11.01
CA ALA A 190 -17.55 -3.56 11.27
C ALA A 190 -18.79 -2.89 11.85
N HIS A 191 -18.59 -1.92 12.73
CA HIS A 191 -19.68 -1.06 13.20
C HIS A 191 -19.74 0.21 12.32
N ASN A 192 -20.91 0.85 12.28
CA ASN A 192 -21.07 2.17 11.69
C ASN A 192 -20.39 3.23 12.58
N TYR A 193 -19.14 3.55 12.25
CA TYR A 193 -18.33 4.52 12.99
C TYR A 193 -18.51 5.95 12.50
N TRP A 194 -19.45 6.23 11.58
CA TRP A 194 -19.67 7.57 11.01
C TRP A 194 -21.05 8.18 11.36
N SER A 195 -21.97 7.40 11.94
CA SER A 195 -23.33 7.85 12.25
C SER A 195 -23.44 8.85 13.40
N ASN A 196 -22.47 8.85 14.34
CA ASN A 196 -22.60 9.61 15.58
C ASN A 196 -22.35 11.10 15.42
N ARG A 197 -21.76 11.53 14.28
CA ARG A 197 -21.44 12.91 13.90
C ARG A 197 -20.48 13.67 14.83
N GLN A 198 -20.35 13.27 16.09
CA GLN A 198 -19.44 13.88 17.06
C GLN A 198 -18.59 12.81 17.74
N TYR A 199 -17.28 13.05 17.78
CA TYR A 199 -16.25 12.17 18.30
C TYR A 199 -15.26 12.99 19.13
N GLY A 200 -15.56 13.16 20.41
CA GLY A 200 -14.80 14.09 21.27
C GLY A 200 -14.91 15.52 20.75
N HIS A 201 -13.77 16.16 20.49
CA HIS A 201 -13.67 17.49 19.89
C HIS A 201 -13.83 17.51 18.35
N LEU A 202 -13.99 16.34 17.71
CA LEU A 202 -14.14 16.24 16.27
C LEU A 202 -15.61 16.17 15.86
N HIS A 203 -15.97 16.97 14.85
CA HIS A 203 -17.30 16.96 14.24
C HIS A 203 -17.23 16.48 12.80
N LEU A 204 -18.08 15.51 12.49
CA LEU A 204 -18.20 14.85 11.19
C LEU A 204 -19.57 15.18 10.59
N ASN A 205 -19.57 15.96 9.51
CA ASN A 205 -20.79 16.23 8.73
C ASN A 205 -20.78 15.43 7.44
N GLU A 206 -21.88 14.73 7.16
CA GLU A 206 -22.07 14.00 5.92
C GLU A 206 -22.47 14.97 4.80
N LEU A 207 -21.71 14.93 3.69
CA LEU A 207 -21.98 15.70 2.48
C LEU A 207 -22.83 14.93 1.48
N GLY A 208 -22.73 13.60 1.48
CA GLY A 208 -23.57 12.73 0.66
C GLY A 208 -23.00 11.32 0.48
N GLU A 209 -23.89 10.43 0.05
CA GLU A 209 -23.62 9.03 -0.27
C GLU A 209 -24.03 8.75 -1.72
N ARG A 210 -23.21 8.01 -2.46
CA ARG A 210 -23.55 7.50 -3.79
C ARG A 210 -22.97 6.12 -4.03
N LYS A 211 -23.57 5.36 -4.94
CA LYS A 211 -23.00 4.09 -5.43
C LYS A 211 -22.23 4.32 -6.71
N ALA A 212 -21.00 3.82 -6.77
CA ALA A 212 -20.14 3.85 -7.95
C ALA A 212 -19.95 2.43 -8.49
N SER A 213 -20.01 2.27 -9.80
CA SER A 213 -19.77 0.97 -10.46
C SER A 213 -18.28 0.61 -10.43
N LEU A 214 -18.00 -0.68 -10.29
CA LEU A 214 -16.66 -1.26 -10.37
C LEU A 214 -16.29 -1.78 -11.77
N GLU A 215 -17.18 -1.67 -12.76
CA GLU A 215 -16.88 -2.12 -14.12
C GLU A 215 -15.85 -1.21 -14.81
N PRO A 216 -14.72 -1.74 -15.30
CA PRO A 216 -13.69 -0.95 -15.96
C PRO A 216 -14.22 -0.13 -17.14
N SER A 217 -15.11 -0.70 -17.96
CA SER A 217 -15.70 0.00 -19.11
C SER A 217 -16.50 1.25 -18.73
N LYS A 218 -17.18 1.24 -17.58
CA LYS A 218 -17.91 2.40 -17.04
C LYS A 218 -16.96 3.41 -16.39
N ILE A 219 -15.89 2.94 -15.74
CA ILE A 219 -14.84 3.78 -15.16
C ILE A 219 -14.10 4.57 -16.26
N HIS A 220 -13.76 3.92 -17.38
CA HIS A 220 -13.11 4.57 -18.53
C HIS A 220 -14.01 5.61 -19.22
N LYS A 221 -15.32 5.35 -19.35
CA LYS A 221 -16.27 6.35 -19.89
C LYS A 221 -16.37 7.59 -18.99
N HIS A 222 -16.41 7.40 -17.68
CA HIS A 222 -16.38 8.52 -16.73
C HIS A 222 -15.04 9.28 -16.81
N ARG A 223 -13.91 8.59 -17.04
CA ARG A 223 -12.60 9.21 -17.27
C ARG A 223 -12.58 10.10 -18.52
N GLU A 224 -13.26 9.72 -19.60
CA GLU A 224 -13.33 10.54 -20.82
C GLU A 224 -14.25 11.76 -20.66
N GLN A 225 -15.37 11.60 -19.95
CA GLN A 225 -16.31 12.70 -19.68
C GLN A 225 -15.74 13.78 -18.73
N TRP A 226 -14.79 13.41 -17.86
CA TRP A 226 -14.13 14.34 -16.93
C TRP A 226 -12.88 15.03 -17.49
N ARG A 227 -12.51 14.81 -18.76
CA ARG A 227 -11.48 15.63 -19.41
C ARG A 227 -12.03 17.06 -19.57
N PRO A 228 -11.42 18.10 -18.96
CA PRO A 228 -11.79 19.47 -19.29
C PRO A 228 -11.55 19.67 -20.78
N PRO A 229 -12.47 20.26 -21.54
CA PRO A 229 -12.22 20.58 -22.93
C PRO A 229 -11.01 21.51 -23.00
N LEU A 230 -9.96 21.05 -23.68
CA LEU A 230 -8.79 21.85 -24.02
C LEU A 230 -9.24 23.01 -24.90
N GLY A 231 -9.45 24.18 -24.29
CA GLY A 231 -9.69 25.42 -25.02
C GLY A 231 -10.87 26.24 -24.53
N GLN A 232 -10.81 26.77 -23.30
CA GLN A 232 -11.41 28.08 -23.03
C GLN A 232 -10.47 28.90 -22.16
N ARG A 233 -10.11 30.09 -22.68
CA ARG A 233 -9.25 31.07 -22.02
C ARG A 233 -9.84 31.46 -20.66
N ARG A 234 -8.97 31.53 -19.64
CA ARG A 234 -9.30 32.01 -18.29
C ARG A 234 -9.92 33.41 -18.36
N SER A 235 -11.18 33.54 -17.97
CA SER A 235 -11.78 34.79 -17.50
C SER A 235 -11.92 34.71 -15.99
N THR A 236 -11.54 35.79 -15.31
CA THR A 236 -11.55 35.96 -13.85
C THR A 236 -12.96 35.93 -13.31
N ASN A 237 -13.42 34.77 -12.84
CA ASN A 237 -14.55 34.65 -11.93
C ASN A 237 -14.18 33.71 -10.77
N PRO A 238 -14.64 33.99 -9.55
CA PRO A 238 -14.36 33.13 -8.40
C PRO A 238 -14.98 31.74 -8.62
N PRO A 239 -14.39 30.67 -8.04
CA PRO A 239 -14.87 29.32 -8.27
C PRO A 239 -16.27 29.18 -7.68
N LYS A 240 -17.28 29.07 -8.54
CA LYS A 240 -18.62 28.66 -8.13
C LYS A 240 -18.52 27.23 -7.62
N SER A 241 -19.02 27.00 -6.41
CA SER A 241 -19.29 25.66 -5.90
C SER A 241 -20.11 24.91 -6.95
N ALA A 242 -19.57 23.80 -7.45
CA ALA A 242 -20.30 22.91 -8.32
C ALA A 242 -21.42 22.25 -7.50
N PHE A 243 -22.57 22.92 -7.44
CA PHE A 243 -23.83 22.28 -7.09
C PHE A 243 -24.07 21.19 -8.13
N PHE A 244 -23.89 19.94 -7.70
CA PHE A 244 -24.10 18.76 -8.52
C PHE A 244 -25.56 18.73 -9.00
N THR A 245 -25.73 18.74 -10.32
CA THR A 245 -26.99 18.37 -10.96
C THR A 245 -27.34 16.95 -10.53
N LYS A 246 -28.55 16.83 -9.97
CA LYS A 246 -29.14 15.60 -9.47
C LYS A 246 -29.53 14.70 -10.65
N GLU A 247 -28.59 13.95 -11.20
CA GLU A 247 -28.93 12.79 -12.04
C GLU A 247 -29.32 11.62 -11.13
N ALA A 248 -30.55 11.72 -10.61
CA ALA A 248 -31.29 10.58 -10.11
C ALA A 248 -32.09 9.99 -11.28
N THR A 249 -31.45 9.16 -12.09
CA THR A 249 -32.15 8.24 -12.98
C THR A 249 -32.10 6.87 -12.32
N VAL A 250 -33.11 6.60 -11.49
CA VAL A 250 -33.38 5.26 -10.94
C VAL A 250 -33.93 4.42 -12.09
N THR A 251 -33.04 3.83 -12.88
CA THR A 251 -33.38 2.63 -13.65
C THR A 251 -33.21 1.42 -12.73
N PRO A 252 -34.19 0.50 -12.66
CA PRO A 252 -34.07 -0.73 -11.88
C PRO A 252 -33.07 -1.65 -12.60
N GLN A 253 -31.78 -1.44 -12.35
CA GLN A 253 -30.73 -2.35 -12.80
C GLN A 253 -30.72 -3.55 -11.87
N SER A 254 -30.71 -4.74 -12.48
CA SER A 254 -30.58 -6.06 -11.85
C SER A 254 -29.68 -6.02 -10.60
N ASN A 255 -30.15 -6.65 -9.53
CA ASN A 255 -29.61 -6.66 -8.17
C ASN A 255 -28.20 -7.29 -8.01
N ASP A 256 -27.42 -7.42 -9.09
CA ASP A 256 -26.28 -8.35 -9.20
C ASP A 256 -24.97 -7.69 -9.67
N GLN A 257 -24.95 -6.37 -9.93
CA GLN A 257 -23.70 -5.68 -10.27
C GLN A 257 -22.94 -5.20 -9.02
N PRO A 258 -21.63 -5.50 -8.90
CA PRO A 258 -20.81 -5.07 -7.77
C PRO A 258 -20.61 -3.56 -7.81
N PHE A 259 -20.85 -2.91 -6.68
CA PHE A 259 -20.68 -1.48 -6.51
C PHE A 259 -19.82 -1.14 -5.28
N VAL A 260 -19.26 0.06 -5.29
CA VAL A 260 -18.63 0.72 -4.14
C VAL A 260 -19.56 1.80 -3.65
N THR A 261 -19.84 1.82 -2.35
CA THR A 261 -20.52 2.95 -1.71
C THR A 261 -19.48 4.02 -1.41
N VAL A 262 -19.67 5.20 -1.98
CA VAL A 262 -18.81 6.37 -1.80
C VAL A 262 -19.52 7.35 -0.88
N ARG A 263 -18.95 7.60 0.29
CA ARG A 263 -19.43 8.62 1.23
C ARG A 263 -18.45 9.77 1.30
N LYS A 264 -18.97 11.00 1.34
CA LYS A 264 -18.18 12.21 1.55
C LYS A 264 -18.54 12.83 2.89
N PHE A 265 -17.52 13.20 3.64
CA PHE A 265 -17.65 13.86 4.92
C PHE A 265 -16.80 15.12 4.98
N THR A 266 -17.20 16.07 5.81
CA THR A 266 -16.31 17.11 6.33
C THR A 266 -16.00 16.83 7.79
N LEU A 267 -14.72 16.89 8.14
CA LEU A 267 -14.23 16.75 9.50
C LEU A 267 -13.66 18.09 9.99
N SER A 268 -14.13 18.58 11.13
CA SER A 268 -13.61 19.76 11.83
C SER A 268 -13.21 19.43 13.26
N ASN A 269 -12.35 20.27 13.85
CA ASN A 269 -11.84 20.11 15.20
C ASN A 269 -12.08 21.39 16.01
N ASP A 270 -12.77 21.28 17.15
CA ASP A 270 -13.06 22.39 18.05
C ASP A 270 -11.83 22.88 18.82
N GLU A 271 -10.85 22.02 19.09
CA GLU A 271 -9.58 22.40 19.73
C GLU A 271 -8.66 23.17 18.78
N GLU A 272 -8.87 23.02 17.47
CA GLU A 272 -8.13 23.72 16.42
C GLU A 272 -9.08 24.51 15.50
N PRO A 273 -9.78 25.54 16.01
CA PRO A 273 -10.87 26.20 15.28
C PRO A 273 -10.42 26.93 14.00
N PHE A 274 -9.13 27.27 13.91
CA PHE A 274 -8.52 27.90 12.74
C PHE A 274 -7.90 26.89 11.76
N ALA A 275 -7.82 25.61 12.13
CA ALA A 275 -7.36 24.58 11.21
C ALA A 275 -8.38 24.37 10.09
N ARG A 276 -7.89 24.11 8.89
CA ARG A 276 -8.76 23.90 7.73
C ARG A 276 -9.57 22.63 7.92
N MET A 277 -10.89 22.75 7.71
CA MET A 277 -11.80 21.62 7.62
C MET A 277 -11.33 20.63 6.56
N ARG A 278 -11.52 19.34 6.85
CA ARG A 278 -10.99 18.26 6.03
C ARG A 278 -12.10 17.52 5.31
N GLU A 279 -12.07 17.50 3.98
CA GLU A 279 -12.93 16.61 3.20
C GLU A 279 -12.34 15.19 3.25
N ILE A 280 -13.17 14.24 3.69
CA ILE A 280 -12.84 12.82 3.82
C ILE A 280 -13.75 12.03 2.88
N THR A 281 -13.18 11.18 2.03
CA THR A 281 -13.93 10.26 1.19
C THR A 281 -13.77 8.84 1.70
N GLN A 282 -14.87 8.18 2.04
CA GLN A 282 -14.89 6.76 2.38
C GLN A 282 -15.39 5.95 1.18
N LEU A 283 -14.62 4.93 0.80
CA LEU A 283 -14.93 3.96 -0.24
C LEU A 283 -15.22 2.61 0.43
N GLN A 284 -16.50 2.22 0.49
CA GLN A 284 -16.92 0.94 1.06
C GLN A 284 -17.21 -0.08 -0.04
N TYR A 285 -16.48 -1.18 -0.02
CA TYR A 285 -16.75 -2.35 -0.85
C TYR A 285 -17.29 -3.50 0.03
N SER A 286 -18.61 -3.69 -0.01
CA SER A 286 -19.33 -4.68 0.80
C SER A 286 -19.42 -6.07 0.18
N HIS A 287 -19.15 -6.21 -1.12
CA HIS A 287 -19.30 -7.46 -1.87
C HIS A 287 -18.00 -8.28 -1.92
N TRP A 288 -17.06 -8.03 -1.01
CA TRP A 288 -15.93 -8.93 -0.80
C TRP A 288 -16.41 -10.02 0.17
N PRO A 289 -16.64 -11.27 -0.26
CA PRO A 289 -17.13 -12.32 0.63
C PRO A 289 -16.04 -12.74 1.64
N ASP A 290 -16.46 -13.09 2.86
CA ASP A 290 -15.58 -13.73 3.85
C ASP A 290 -15.54 -15.23 3.61
N PHE A 291 -14.32 -15.77 3.60
CA PHE A 291 -14.00 -17.21 3.50
C PHE A 291 -14.64 -17.94 2.31
N GLY A 292 -13.91 -18.05 1.19
CA GLY A 292 -14.14 -19.14 0.22
C GLY A 292 -14.20 -18.73 -1.25
N ALA A 293 -14.68 -17.54 -1.59
CA ALA A 293 -14.66 -17.01 -2.96
C ALA A 293 -13.75 -15.77 -3.03
N PRO A 294 -12.82 -15.67 -3.99
CA PRO A 294 -12.06 -14.44 -4.18
C PRO A 294 -13.01 -13.38 -4.74
N ALA A 295 -12.80 -12.11 -4.38
CA ALA A 295 -13.35 -11.03 -5.19
C ALA A 295 -12.83 -11.20 -6.62
N HIS A 296 -13.65 -10.95 -7.64
CA HIS A 296 -13.18 -11.00 -9.02
C HIS A 296 -12.03 -9.98 -9.19
N PRO A 297 -10.90 -10.34 -9.83
CA PRO A 297 -9.77 -9.42 -10.06
C PRO A 297 -10.19 -8.03 -10.54
N THR A 298 -11.10 -8.00 -11.51
CA THR A 298 -11.70 -6.78 -12.07
C THR A 298 -12.36 -5.87 -11.03
N HIS A 299 -13.02 -6.42 -10.00
CA HIS A 299 -13.66 -5.61 -8.96
C HIS A 299 -12.62 -4.93 -8.07
N LEU A 300 -11.52 -5.65 -7.77
CA LEU A 300 -10.42 -5.11 -7.00
C LEU A 300 -9.69 -4.01 -7.79
N LEU A 301 -9.44 -4.23 -9.08
CA LEU A 301 -8.86 -3.23 -9.97
C LEU A 301 -9.75 -1.98 -10.09
N GLY A 302 -11.06 -2.16 -10.25
CA GLY A 302 -12.01 -1.06 -10.27
C GLY A 302 -12.00 -0.26 -8.96
N LEU A 303 -11.87 -0.93 -7.81
CA LEU A 303 -11.79 -0.27 -6.50
C LEU A 303 -10.49 0.52 -6.35
N ILE A 304 -9.37 -0.06 -6.78
CA ILE A 304 -8.06 0.62 -6.79
C ILE A 304 -8.12 1.86 -7.67
N GLU A 305 -8.70 1.78 -8.88
CA GLU A 305 -8.81 2.95 -9.76
C GLU A 305 -9.72 4.05 -9.16
N GLN A 306 -10.82 3.68 -8.50
CA GLN A 306 -11.64 4.64 -7.75
C GLN A 306 -10.86 5.28 -6.60
N CYS A 307 -10.08 4.49 -5.85
CA CYS A 307 -9.22 4.99 -4.78
C CYS A 307 -8.15 5.95 -5.31
N ASP A 308 -7.43 5.56 -6.36
CA ASP A 308 -6.44 6.39 -7.05
C ASP A 308 -7.07 7.67 -7.59
N ALA A 309 -8.28 7.62 -8.15
CA ALA A 309 -8.97 8.80 -8.66
C ALA A 309 -9.23 9.83 -7.55
N VAL A 310 -9.67 9.38 -6.37
CA VAL A 310 -9.86 10.25 -5.20
C VAL A 310 -8.52 10.74 -4.67
N CYS A 311 -7.50 9.88 -4.58
CA CYS A 311 -6.16 10.25 -4.14
C CYS A 311 -5.54 11.32 -5.05
N ARG A 312 -5.71 11.22 -6.37
CA ARG A 312 -5.26 12.23 -7.35
C ARG A 312 -5.99 13.55 -7.21
N GLN A 313 -7.27 13.55 -6.86
CA GLN A 313 -8.01 14.80 -6.58
C GLN A 313 -7.47 15.52 -5.34
N VAL A 314 -7.00 14.76 -4.34
CA VAL A 314 -6.50 15.30 -3.07
C VAL A 314 -5.03 15.71 -3.14
N ASN A 315 -4.18 14.86 -3.73
CA ASN A 315 -2.72 15.02 -3.73
C ASN A 315 -2.17 15.59 -5.07
N GLY A 316 -2.98 15.66 -6.13
CA GLY A 316 -2.51 15.86 -7.50
C GLY A 316 -1.97 14.56 -8.11
N GLY A 317 -1.77 14.53 -9.44
CA GLY A 317 -1.19 13.38 -10.15
C GLY A 317 -1.87 13.07 -11.49
N SER A 318 -1.40 12.01 -12.15
CA SER A 318 -1.96 11.51 -13.42
C SER A 318 -2.23 10.00 -13.33
N PRO A 319 -3.31 9.47 -13.94
CA PRO A 319 -3.64 8.04 -13.87
C PRO A 319 -2.55 7.08 -14.37
N SER A 320 -1.76 7.54 -15.35
CA SER A 320 -0.66 6.78 -15.96
C SER A 320 0.68 6.98 -15.27
N CYS A 321 0.71 7.75 -14.18
CA CYS A 321 1.94 8.07 -13.47
C CYS A 321 1.96 7.44 -12.08
N PRO A 322 3.15 7.10 -11.56
CA PRO A 322 3.30 6.65 -10.20
C PRO A 322 3.02 7.78 -9.22
N ASP A 323 2.68 7.41 -7.99
CA ASP A 323 2.40 8.38 -6.95
C ASP A 323 3.66 9.16 -6.55
N PRO A 324 3.55 10.49 -6.34
CA PRO A 324 4.67 11.31 -5.93
C PRO A 324 5.16 10.91 -4.52
N PRO A 325 6.41 11.25 -4.16
CA PRO A 325 6.89 11.04 -2.80
C PRO A 325 6.10 11.91 -1.81
N ASN A 326 6.07 11.49 -0.54
CA ASN A 326 5.43 12.21 0.57
C ASN A 326 3.92 12.48 0.42
N THR A 327 3.20 11.57 -0.24
CA THR A 327 1.72 11.61 -0.27
C THR A 327 1.11 11.31 1.11
N ARG A 328 -0.13 11.78 1.27
CA ARG A 328 -0.96 11.47 2.44
C ARG A 328 -1.28 9.97 2.47
N PRO A 329 -1.31 9.34 3.67
CA PRO A 329 -1.63 7.94 3.76
C PRO A 329 -3.10 7.66 3.44
N VAL A 330 -3.36 6.53 2.78
CA VAL A 330 -4.70 5.97 2.65
C VAL A 330 -4.96 5.08 3.86
N LEU A 331 -6.05 5.33 4.58
CA LEU A 331 -6.46 4.45 5.68
C LEU A 331 -7.27 3.29 5.11
N VAL A 332 -6.84 2.06 5.36
CA VAL A 332 -7.47 0.85 4.82
C VAL A 332 -7.86 -0.07 5.97
N HIS A 333 -9.11 -0.52 5.98
CA HIS A 333 -9.58 -1.48 6.97
C HIS A 333 -10.56 -2.50 6.37
N CYS A 334 -10.67 -3.64 7.02
CA CYS A 334 -11.75 -4.61 6.83
C CYS A 334 -12.38 -4.89 8.20
N SER A 335 -12.42 -6.15 8.63
CA SER A 335 -12.71 -6.52 10.02
C SER A 335 -11.44 -6.51 10.87
N ALA A 336 -10.47 -7.40 10.60
CA ALA A 336 -9.22 -7.49 11.37
C ALA A 336 -8.12 -6.53 10.88
N GLY A 337 -8.25 -6.02 9.65
CA GLY A 337 -7.28 -5.08 9.07
C GLY A 337 -5.98 -5.71 8.58
N CYS A 338 -6.01 -6.96 8.09
CA CYS A 338 -4.81 -7.65 7.60
C CYS A 338 -5.04 -8.53 6.36
N GLY A 339 -6.14 -9.29 6.27
CA GLY A 339 -6.46 -10.13 5.10
C GLY A 339 -6.75 -9.33 3.82
N ARG A 340 -8.02 -8.92 3.63
CA ARG A 340 -8.44 -8.09 2.48
C ARG A 340 -7.67 -6.77 2.40
N THR A 341 -7.42 -6.16 3.55
CA THR A 341 -6.58 -4.95 3.68
C THR A 341 -5.20 -5.18 3.07
N GLY A 342 -4.54 -6.29 3.39
CA GLY A 342 -3.25 -6.62 2.81
C GLY A 342 -3.32 -6.92 1.32
N THR A 343 -4.35 -7.62 0.84
CA THR A 343 -4.55 -7.87 -0.59
C THR A 343 -4.69 -6.56 -1.37
N PHE A 344 -5.56 -5.65 -0.90
CA PHE A 344 -5.75 -4.34 -1.51
C PHE A 344 -4.44 -3.54 -1.56
N CYS A 345 -3.77 -3.36 -0.42
CA CYS A 345 -2.51 -2.61 -0.35
C CYS A 345 -1.42 -3.25 -1.23
N THR A 346 -1.41 -4.57 -1.35
CA THR A 346 -0.38 -5.30 -2.13
C THR A 346 -0.58 -5.04 -3.61
N VAL A 347 -1.80 -5.24 -4.11
CA VAL A 347 -2.11 -5.00 -5.52
C VAL A 347 -1.90 -3.53 -5.86
N ASP A 348 -2.44 -2.59 -5.08
CA ASP A 348 -2.26 -1.14 -5.32
C ASP A 348 -0.77 -0.75 -5.40
N SER A 349 0.04 -1.27 -4.47
CA SER A 349 1.49 -1.00 -4.45
C SER A 349 2.22 -1.59 -5.64
N VAL A 350 1.90 -2.82 -6.04
CA VAL A 350 2.55 -3.48 -7.18
C VAL A 350 2.15 -2.82 -8.50
N LEU A 351 0.90 -2.37 -8.64
CA LEU A 351 0.48 -1.58 -9.80
C LEU A 351 1.25 -0.25 -9.89
N ASP A 352 1.46 0.44 -8.77
CA ASP A 352 2.31 1.63 -8.72
C ASP A 352 3.77 1.32 -9.13
N MET A 353 4.34 0.21 -8.64
CA MET A 353 5.69 -0.24 -9.04
C MET A 353 5.80 -0.52 -10.54
N LEU A 354 4.81 -1.23 -11.11
CA LEU A 354 4.78 -1.55 -12.53
C LEU A 354 4.62 -0.28 -13.39
N LYS A 355 3.83 0.70 -12.94
CA LYS A 355 3.75 2.03 -13.59
C LYS A 355 5.13 2.71 -13.61
N ARG A 356 5.93 2.64 -12.52
CA ARG A 356 7.31 3.19 -12.47
C ARG A 356 8.26 2.48 -13.44
N GLN A 357 8.21 1.15 -13.49
CA GLN A 357 9.03 0.35 -14.40
C GLN A 357 8.74 0.72 -15.87
N ARG A 358 7.45 0.81 -16.24
CA ARG A 358 7.02 1.21 -17.58
C ARG A 358 7.50 2.63 -17.96
N GLN A 359 7.37 3.60 -17.06
CA GLN A 359 7.85 4.95 -17.33
C GLN A 359 9.35 5.01 -17.57
N THR A 360 10.13 4.32 -16.75
CA THR A 360 11.59 4.30 -16.88
C THR A 360 12.03 3.63 -18.19
N ARG A 361 11.34 2.56 -18.60
CA ARG A 361 11.54 1.91 -19.91
C ARG A 361 11.25 2.85 -21.08
N ASN A 362 10.13 3.57 -21.03
CA ASN A 362 9.75 4.52 -22.08
C ASN A 362 10.74 5.68 -22.19
N VAL A 363 11.24 6.21 -21.05
CA VAL A 363 12.26 7.27 -21.05
C VAL A 363 13.54 6.78 -21.73
N ARG A 364 14.03 5.58 -21.40
CA ARG A 364 15.23 4.99 -22.02
C ARG A 364 15.09 4.76 -23.53
N GLN A 365 13.89 4.41 -24.00
CA GLN A 365 13.63 4.24 -25.44
C GLN A 365 13.50 5.59 -26.18
N SER A 366 13.14 6.67 -25.48
CA SER A 366 12.96 8.01 -26.07
C SER A 366 14.23 8.87 -26.12
N THR A 367 15.29 8.52 -25.41
CA THR A 367 16.61 9.19 -25.52
C THR A 367 17.35 8.68 -26.77
N PRO A 368 17.63 9.54 -27.77
CA PRO A 368 18.48 9.16 -28.90
C PRO A 368 19.88 8.82 -28.38
N MET A 369 20.49 7.75 -28.91
CA MET A 369 21.89 7.39 -28.65
C MET A 369 22.78 8.63 -28.73
N GLU A 370 23.41 9.02 -27.61
CA GLU A 370 24.68 9.76 -27.68
C GLU A 370 25.67 8.86 -28.40
N LEU A 371 26.09 9.27 -29.59
CA LEU A 371 27.19 8.67 -30.33
C LEU A 371 28.46 8.75 -29.47
N ASP A 372 28.97 7.59 -29.04
CA ASP A 372 30.33 7.44 -28.51
C ASP A 372 31.35 8.03 -29.50
N PRO A 373 32.13 9.07 -29.15
CA PRO A 373 33.23 9.51 -29.99
C PRO A 373 34.52 8.82 -29.54
N LEU A 374 34.61 7.49 -29.72
CA LEU A 374 35.87 6.76 -29.55
C LEU A 374 36.05 5.70 -30.65
N SER A 375 36.46 6.18 -31.84
CA SER A 375 37.27 5.40 -32.78
C SER A 375 38.60 6.13 -33.04
N PRO A 376 39.75 5.45 -32.92
CA PRO A 376 41.06 6.09 -32.97
C PRO A 376 41.57 6.14 -34.40
N ASN A 377 41.32 7.24 -35.12
CA ASN A 377 42.18 7.62 -36.24
C ASN A 377 41.83 9.02 -36.76
N SER A 378 42.56 10.03 -36.30
CA SER A 378 43.02 11.13 -37.15
C SER A 378 43.98 12.00 -36.35
N LYS A 379 45.19 12.14 -36.90
CA LYS A 379 46.26 13.02 -36.39
C LYS A 379 45.81 14.48 -36.49
N PRO A 380 46.17 15.34 -35.52
CA PRO A 380 46.35 16.76 -35.79
C PRO A 380 47.84 17.10 -35.77
N GLN A 381 48.32 17.63 -36.90
CA GLN A 381 49.56 18.40 -36.98
C GLN A 381 49.31 19.81 -36.44
N GLY A 382 50.29 20.35 -35.71
CA GLY A 382 50.52 21.80 -35.62
C GLY A 382 50.27 22.46 -34.26
N SER A 383 51.28 22.42 -33.39
CA SER A 383 51.59 23.54 -32.46
C SER A 383 52.32 24.66 -33.25
N PRO A 384 52.65 25.85 -32.69
CA PRO A 384 52.48 26.30 -31.30
C PRO A 384 51.97 27.75 -31.15
N MET A 385 51.58 28.14 -29.93
CA MET A 385 52.10 29.39 -29.33
C MET A 385 51.96 29.36 -27.80
N VAL A 386 53.10 29.64 -27.17
CA VAL A 386 53.37 29.72 -25.74
C VAL A 386 53.15 31.17 -25.31
N VAL A 387 52.46 31.40 -24.18
CA VAL A 387 52.78 32.52 -23.29
C VAL A 387 52.69 32.03 -21.85
N ASP A 388 53.83 32.17 -21.18
CA ASP A 388 54.13 31.88 -19.78
C ASP A 388 53.39 32.81 -18.80
N GLY A 389 53.15 32.30 -17.59
CA GLY A 389 52.56 33.06 -16.49
C GLY A 389 52.62 32.29 -15.17
N ASN A 390 53.84 32.03 -14.72
CA ASN A 390 54.20 31.37 -13.47
C ASN A 390 53.90 32.27 -12.25
N ASP A 391 53.23 31.75 -11.21
CA ASP A 391 53.70 32.00 -9.83
C ASP A 391 53.21 30.96 -8.81
N LYS A 392 54.12 30.54 -7.94
CA LYS A 392 53.94 29.62 -6.81
C LYS A 392 54.27 30.39 -5.54
N THR A 393 53.33 30.46 -4.58
CA THR A 393 53.70 30.64 -3.16
C THR A 393 52.81 29.86 -2.21
N ARG A 394 53.50 29.07 -1.36
CA ARG A 394 53.01 28.35 -0.17
C ARG A 394 52.59 29.33 0.95
N LYS A 395 51.54 28.99 1.73
CA LYS A 395 51.62 28.55 3.16
C LYS A 395 50.27 28.69 3.89
N ASN A 396 49.94 27.61 4.63
CA ASN A 396 49.15 27.44 5.84
C ASN A 396 48.38 28.64 6.44
N SER A 397 47.09 28.39 6.72
CA SER A 397 46.47 28.75 8.00
C SER A 397 45.28 27.83 8.30
N ALA A 398 45.30 27.21 9.48
CA ALA A 398 44.21 26.44 10.03
C ALA A 398 43.15 27.38 10.63
N SER A 399 41.86 27.09 10.40
CA SER A 399 40.78 27.40 11.34
C SER A 399 39.48 26.66 10.93
N SER A 400 39.07 25.75 11.82
CA SER A 400 37.70 25.41 12.22
C SER A 400 36.52 25.92 11.37
N THR A 401 35.74 25.00 10.79
CA THR A 401 34.26 25.07 10.82
C THR A 401 33.63 23.71 10.44
N GLU A 402 33.09 23.07 11.48
CA GLU A 402 31.76 22.43 11.58
C GLU A 402 31.15 21.65 10.40
N ASP A 403 31.00 20.34 10.67
CA ASP A 403 30.07 19.34 10.18
C ASP A 403 28.83 19.80 9.40
N LYS A 404 28.84 19.61 8.06
CA LYS A 404 27.65 19.58 7.20
C LYS A 404 27.68 18.51 6.10
N ASN A 405 28.29 17.34 6.34
CA ASN A 405 28.48 16.33 5.29
C ASN A 405 27.79 14.96 5.52
N SER A 406 26.88 14.83 6.49
CA SER A 406 26.18 13.56 6.78
C SER A 406 24.80 13.43 6.11
N THR A 407 24.17 14.53 5.68
CA THR A 407 22.80 14.49 5.14
C THR A 407 22.77 14.30 3.61
N ALA A 408 23.75 14.84 2.88
CA ALA A 408 23.83 14.70 1.42
C ALA A 408 24.20 13.27 0.98
N ASN A 409 24.99 12.56 1.78
CA ASN A 409 25.40 11.17 1.50
C ASN A 409 24.29 10.13 1.71
N ASN A 410 23.23 10.45 2.47
CA ASN A 410 22.08 9.55 2.63
C ASN A 410 21.05 9.69 1.50
N VAL A 411 20.90 10.90 0.94
CA VAL A 411 20.01 11.14 -0.21
C VAL A 411 20.58 10.52 -1.49
N SER A 412 21.91 10.61 -1.70
CA SER A 412 22.57 9.98 -2.85
C SER A 412 22.57 8.44 -2.77
N LYS A 413 22.67 7.86 -1.56
CA LYS A 413 22.56 6.41 -1.36
C LYS A 413 21.16 5.88 -1.61
N ALA A 414 20.12 6.59 -1.14
CA ALA A 414 18.72 6.25 -1.40
C ALA A 414 18.39 6.30 -2.90
N ALA A 415 18.84 7.34 -3.61
CA ALA A 415 18.67 7.46 -5.06
C ALA A 415 19.42 6.35 -5.84
N SER A 416 20.61 5.94 -5.37
CA SER A 416 21.38 4.85 -5.99
C SER A 416 20.74 3.45 -5.78
N GLN A 417 20.04 3.23 -4.66
CA GLN A 417 19.30 2.00 -4.38
C GLN A 417 17.92 1.96 -5.06
N GLU A 418 17.22 3.10 -5.14
CA GLU A 418 15.98 3.24 -5.91
C GLU A 418 16.18 2.88 -7.38
N SER A 419 17.36 3.15 -7.94
CA SER A 419 17.63 2.99 -9.37
C SER A 419 17.94 1.55 -9.82
N ASN A 420 18.11 0.57 -8.92
CA ASN A 420 18.57 -0.79 -9.28
C ASN A 420 17.42 -1.82 -9.41
N TRP A 421 16.35 -1.72 -8.60
CA TRP A 421 15.25 -2.69 -8.67
C TRP A 421 14.33 -2.47 -9.89
N ILE A 422 14.27 -1.25 -10.42
CA ILE A 422 13.39 -0.87 -11.53
C ILE A 422 13.68 -1.68 -12.81
N THR A 423 14.92 -2.13 -12.99
CA THR A 423 15.35 -2.93 -14.14
C THR A 423 15.38 -4.44 -13.87
N ARG A 424 15.09 -4.86 -12.63
CA ARG A 424 15.16 -6.26 -12.22
C ARG A 424 13.83 -6.96 -12.46
N GLU A 425 13.89 -8.03 -13.24
CA GLU A 425 12.75 -8.93 -13.48
C GLU A 425 12.80 -10.20 -12.63
N ASP A 426 13.92 -10.41 -11.91
CA ASP A 426 14.13 -11.57 -11.04
C ASP A 426 13.44 -11.44 -9.67
N ILE A 427 12.99 -10.23 -9.31
CA ILE A 427 12.29 -9.97 -8.04
C ILE A 427 10.79 -10.12 -8.25
N ASP A 428 10.19 -11.08 -7.54
CA ASP A 428 8.74 -11.15 -7.41
C ASP A 428 8.22 -10.00 -6.54
N LEU A 429 7.62 -9.01 -7.20
CA LEU A 429 7.13 -7.80 -6.55
C LEU A 429 5.99 -8.09 -5.57
N ILE A 430 5.17 -9.12 -5.81
CA ILE A 430 4.04 -9.50 -4.94
C ILE A 430 4.58 -10.14 -3.67
N GLU A 431 5.43 -11.15 -3.81
CA GLU A 431 6.08 -11.83 -2.68
C GLU A 431 6.84 -10.82 -1.80
N LYS A 432 7.67 -9.97 -2.42
CA LYS A 432 8.45 -8.96 -1.72
C LYS A 432 7.57 -7.94 -0.98
N THR A 433 6.48 -7.48 -1.60
CA THR A 433 5.56 -6.53 -0.98
C THR A 433 4.84 -7.14 0.22
N VAL A 434 4.37 -8.39 0.13
CA VAL A 434 3.72 -9.08 1.24
C VAL A 434 4.70 -9.30 2.39
N GLU A 435 5.95 -9.65 2.11
CA GLU A 435 7.00 -9.74 3.13
C GLU A 435 7.22 -8.42 3.87
N ASP A 436 7.36 -7.32 3.12
CA ASP A 436 7.54 -5.98 3.69
C ASP A 436 6.37 -5.60 4.58
N PHE A 437 5.14 -5.90 4.17
CA PHE A 437 3.95 -5.64 4.97
C PHE A 437 3.88 -6.49 6.22
N ARG A 438 4.26 -7.77 6.15
CA ARG A 438 4.31 -8.66 7.33
C ARG A 438 5.45 -8.37 8.29
N LEU A 439 6.38 -7.47 7.94
CA LEU A 439 7.33 -6.88 8.89
C LEU A 439 6.69 -5.71 9.67
N GLN A 440 5.64 -5.09 9.13
CA GLN A 440 5.02 -3.88 9.67
C GLN A 440 3.67 -4.14 10.36
N ARG A 441 2.91 -5.15 9.93
CA ARG A 441 1.66 -5.58 10.58
C ARG A 441 1.49 -7.08 10.43
N LEU A 442 1.01 -7.72 11.50
CA LEU A 442 0.81 -9.15 11.55
C LEU A 442 -0.21 -9.63 10.50
N SER A 443 0.08 -10.76 9.86
CA SER A 443 -0.82 -11.55 9.02
C SER A 443 -1.38 -10.79 7.80
N MET A 444 -0.63 -9.81 7.29
CA MET A 444 -0.98 -9.12 6.04
C MET A 444 -1.07 -10.15 4.89
N VAL A 445 -2.21 -10.17 4.19
CA VAL A 445 -2.61 -11.25 3.25
C VAL A 445 -2.71 -12.59 3.98
N GLN A 446 -3.90 -12.99 4.45
CA GLN A 446 -4.08 -14.07 5.42
C GLN A 446 -4.21 -15.48 4.85
N SER A 447 -4.46 -15.61 3.54
CA SER A 447 -4.75 -16.90 2.91
C SER A 447 -4.06 -17.04 1.57
N LEU A 448 -3.79 -18.28 1.17
CA LEU A 448 -3.26 -18.59 -0.15
C LEU A 448 -4.18 -18.05 -1.25
N ARG A 449 -5.50 -18.10 -1.05
CA ARG A 449 -6.47 -17.55 -2.00
C ARG A 449 -6.35 -16.04 -2.18
N GLN A 450 -6.12 -15.29 -1.09
CA GLN A 450 -5.85 -13.86 -1.16
C GLN A 450 -4.51 -13.54 -1.80
N PHE A 451 -3.50 -14.39 -1.58
CA PHE A 451 -2.20 -14.26 -2.22
C PHE A 451 -2.28 -14.53 -3.73
N ALA A 452 -2.95 -15.61 -4.15
CA ALA A 452 -3.24 -15.91 -5.54
C ALA A 452 -4.04 -14.79 -6.22
N LEU A 453 -5.04 -14.22 -5.54
CA LEU A 453 -5.79 -13.06 -6.04
C LEU A 453 -4.90 -11.84 -6.34
N CYS A 454 -3.78 -11.66 -5.62
CA CYS A 454 -2.83 -10.61 -5.96
C CYS A 454 -2.20 -10.86 -7.34
N TYR A 455 -1.78 -12.09 -7.62
CA TYR A 455 -1.23 -12.47 -8.94
C TYR A 455 -2.28 -12.33 -10.04
N GLU A 456 -3.48 -12.87 -9.82
CA GLU A 456 -4.60 -12.79 -10.78
C GLU A 456 -4.97 -11.33 -11.10
N SER A 457 -4.96 -10.44 -10.10
CA SER A 457 -5.26 -9.01 -10.30
C SER A 457 -4.16 -8.28 -11.07
N VAL A 458 -2.90 -8.59 -10.80
CA VAL A 458 -1.79 -8.00 -11.56
C VAL A 458 -1.78 -8.49 -13.01
N LEU A 459 -2.05 -9.78 -13.24
CA LEU A 459 -2.22 -10.34 -14.59
C LEU A 459 -3.36 -9.66 -15.36
N GLU A 460 -4.55 -9.57 -14.75
CA GLU A 460 -5.71 -8.90 -15.33
C GLU A 460 -5.38 -7.46 -15.71
N TRP A 461 -4.74 -6.71 -14.81
CA TRP A 461 -4.33 -5.33 -15.09
C TRP A 461 -3.33 -5.24 -16.25
N LEU A 462 -2.32 -6.12 -16.28
CA LEU A 462 -1.32 -6.12 -17.35
C LEU A 462 -1.97 -6.37 -18.72
N VAL A 463 -2.92 -7.30 -18.80
CA VAL A 463 -3.69 -7.61 -20.02
C VAL A 463 -4.58 -6.42 -20.42
N GLU A 464 -5.29 -5.78 -19.49
CA GLU A 464 -6.12 -4.61 -19.78
C GLU A 464 -5.34 -3.41 -20.33
N GLN A 465 -4.08 -3.26 -19.90
CA GLN A 465 -3.22 -2.16 -20.37
C GLN A 465 -2.57 -2.44 -21.73
N TYR A 466 -2.62 -3.67 -22.23
CA TYR A 466 -2.05 -4.00 -23.52
C TYR A 466 -2.98 -3.53 -24.64
N PRO A 467 -2.50 -2.77 -25.64
CA PRO A 467 -3.35 -2.37 -26.75
C PRO A 467 -3.88 -3.64 -27.42
N LYS A 468 -5.20 -3.79 -27.46
CA LYS A 468 -5.84 -4.80 -28.32
C LYS A 468 -5.45 -4.41 -29.75
N SER A 469 -4.48 -5.09 -30.33
CA SER A 469 -4.16 -4.95 -31.75
C SER A 469 -5.47 -5.11 -32.51
N ALA A 470 -5.92 -4.02 -33.13
CA ALA A 470 -7.13 -3.96 -33.94
C ALA A 470 -6.88 -4.58 -35.31
#